data_AF-A0A5B0IRX5-F1
#
_entry.id   AF-A0A5B0IRX5-F1
#
_cell.length_a   1.000
_cell.length_b   1.000
_cell.length_c   1.000
_cell.angle_alpha   90.00
_cell.angle_beta   90.00
_cell.angle_gamma   90.00
#
_symmetry.space_group_name_H-M   'P 1'
#
loop_
_entity.id
_entity.type
_entity.pdbx_description
1 polymer ?
#
loop_
_entity_poly.entity_id
_entity_poly.type
_entity_poly.pdbx_seq_one_letter_code
_entity_poly.pdbx_strand_id
1 'polypeptide(L)'
;MTGGRVRLVPGDGSLSGCGVVDREPGVRHRSVRGVSPPPGRSVPGRPSPPARRRPPVPGARAGTGGARRSDPKELQVDTPDVRDELFRHRPARADIGRAEVATTLRFVCAGTLGQTVGVASVPVLEVPTGCARSAERLARQITDLFEIPVVRPSAESLRIVARVPELARRTRLCDGTGRWVRGLPPSVVAGDDAVLAGAWRAAFLAAGALGGRGRAGLELICPSPETAMALTGAARRLGVAALTRPSTHGDRVVVRDHADVRVVLSLIGAPRAAQAWTPDLRRGTGEAPVSGALHDANRERASQAAATTTRRVQALLADPPAGVPDRLLATGLLRARNPELSLQELGRLADPPMTKDAIAGRLRRLLEHADRAHPGG
;
A
#
# COMPACT_ATOMS: atom_id res chain seq x y z
N MET A 1 79.12 30.10 10.08
CA MET A 1 79.00 29.62 11.48
C MET A 1 77.89 28.57 11.51
N THR A 2 78.19 27.28 11.24
CA THR A 2 78.48 26.20 12.22
C THR A 2 77.31 25.95 13.17
N GLY A 3 76.68 24.77 13.34
CA GLY A 3 76.79 23.37 12.87
C GLY A 3 75.48 22.66 13.34
N GLY A 4 75.12 21.39 13.13
CA GLY A 4 75.80 20.17 12.66
C GLY A 4 75.45 18.97 13.58
N ARG A 5 74.90 17.88 13.00
CA ARG A 5 74.90 16.43 13.42
C ARG A 5 73.96 15.98 14.56
N VAL A 6 73.13 14.90 14.47
CA VAL A 6 73.24 13.44 14.15
C VAL A 6 73.64 12.54 15.33
N ARG A 7 72.76 11.57 15.70
CA ARG A 7 72.97 10.12 16.09
C ARG A 7 71.72 9.60 16.87
N LEU A 8 71.00 8.52 16.51
CA LEU A 8 71.27 7.06 16.49
C LEU A 8 71.33 6.35 17.88
N VAL A 9 70.24 5.64 18.26
CA VAL A 9 70.05 4.19 18.66
C VAL A 9 70.95 3.58 19.78
N PRO A 10 70.67 2.41 20.44
CA PRO A 10 69.47 1.74 21.00
C PRO A 10 69.60 1.46 22.54
N GLY A 11 68.64 0.77 23.14
CA GLY A 11 68.82 0.11 24.46
C GLY A 11 67.98 -1.17 24.59
N ASP A 12 68.63 -2.31 24.39
CA ASP A 12 68.19 -3.65 24.80
C ASP A 12 68.20 -3.80 26.33
N GLY A 13 67.35 -4.68 26.86
CA GLY A 13 67.32 -5.03 28.28
C GLY A 13 66.33 -6.13 28.58
N SER A 14 66.66 -7.35 28.15
CA SER A 14 66.09 -8.62 28.58
C SER A 14 66.34 -8.92 30.06
N LEU A 15 65.50 -9.76 30.66
CA LEU A 15 65.78 -10.90 31.57
C LEU A 15 64.44 -11.32 32.24
N SER A 16 63.93 -12.51 31.91
CA SER A 16 64.05 -13.77 32.69
C SER A 16 63.33 -13.69 34.04
N GLY A 17 62.51 -14.62 34.51
CA GLY A 17 62.10 -16.02 34.23
C GLY A 17 61.13 -16.33 35.40
N CYS A 18 60.33 -17.38 35.53
CA CYS A 18 60.51 -18.81 35.35
C CYS A 18 59.38 -19.48 36.17
N GLY A 19 59.01 -20.72 35.83
CA GLY A 19 58.08 -21.60 36.57
C GLY A 19 56.86 -21.97 35.72
N VAL A 20 56.80 -23.05 34.93
CA VAL A 20 57.11 -24.49 35.19
C VAL A 20 56.32 -24.95 36.43
N VAL A 21 55.33 -25.85 36.36
CA VAL A 21 55.41 -27.32 36.16
C VAL A 21 54.03 -27.86 35.71
N ASP A 22 53.92 -28.65 34.62
CA ASP A 22 53.86 -30.14 34.51
C ASP A 22 52.43 -30.74 34.67
N ARG A 23 51.84 -31.33 33.61
CA ARG A 23 51.85 -32.75 33.11
C ARG A 23 50.57 -33.50 33.53
N GLU A 24 49.64 -33.78 32.59
CA GLU A 24 49.44 -35.07 31.85
C GLU A 24 48.76 -36.20 32.67
N PRO A 25 48.16 -37.28 32.10
CA PRO A 25 47.86 -37.59 30.68
C PRO A 25 46.46 -38.22 30.38
N GLY A 26 46.10 -38.23 29.09
CA GLY A 26 45.78 -39.44 28.31
C GLY A 26 44.49 -40.25 28.56
N VAL A 27 43.60 -40.27 27.55
CA VAL A 27 42.97 -41.52 27.05
C VAL A 27 42.80 -41.42 25.53
N ARG A 28 43.37 -42.38 24.80
CA ARG A 28 43.13 -42.64 23.36
C ARG A 28 42.30 -43.92 23.18
N HIS A 29 41.70 -43.99 21.98
CA HIS A 29 41.22 -45.16 21.22
C HIS A 29 39.78 -45.65 21.46
N ARG A 30 38.93 -45.53 20.44
CA ARG A 30 38.77 -46.60 19.42
C ARG A 30 37.86 -46.16 18.26
N SER A 31 38.43 -46.24 17.07
CA SER A 31 37.74 -46.40 15.80
C SER A 31 37.14 -47.81 15.69
N VAL A 32 35.87 -47.93 15.29
CA VAL A 32 35.28 -49.19 14.83
C VAL A 32 34.74 -48.99 13.42
N ARG A 33 35.32 -49.73 12.47
CA ARG A 33 34.79 -50.01 11.13
C ARG A 33 33.84 -51.21 11.19
N GLY A 34 32.87 -51.25 10.27
CA GLY A 34 32.06 -52.42 9.91
C GLY A 34 30.79 -52.56 10.76
N VAL A 35 29.63 -52.96 10.27
CA VAL A 35 29.32 -53.86 9.14
C VAL A 35 27.86 -53.60 8.71
N SER A 36 27.61 -53.56 7.39
CA SER A 36 26.28 -53.54 6.80
C SER A 36 25.55 -54.87 7.01
N PRO A 37 24.24 -54.89 7.33
CA PRO A 37 23.47 -56.13 7.38
C PRO A 37 23.00 -56.58 5.97
N PRO A 38 22.83 -57.90 5.74
CA PRO A 38 22.52 -58.50 4.43
C PRO A 38 21.03 -58.36 4.04
N PRO A 39 20.66 -58.59 2.76
CA PRO A 39 19.31 -58.42 2.26
C PRO A 39 18.40 -59.56 2.74
N GLY A 40 17.35 -59.20 3.48
CA GLY A 40 16.31 -60.11 3.95
C GLY A 40 15.28 -60.40 2.86
N ARG A 41 15.07 -61.70 2.61
CA ARG A 41 14.18 -62.30 1.62
C ARG A 41 12.71 -61.85 1.76
N SER A 42 12.10 -61.63 0.61
CA SER A 42 10.67 -61.55 0.34
C SER A 42 9.95 -62.86 0.72
N VAL A 43 8.88 -62.75 1.52
CA VAL A 43 7.87 -63.80 1.69
C VAL A 43 6.49 -63.18 1.36
N PRO A 44 5.66 -63.83 0.53
CA PRO A 44 4.42 -63.25 0.01
C PRO A 44 3.26 -63.43 1.00
N GLY A 45 2.50 -62.36 1.26
CA GLY A 45 1.42 -62.36 2.24
C GLY A 45 0.14 -61.67 1.74
N ARG A 46 -0.74 -62.50 1.17
CA ARG A 46 -2.22 -62.42 1.01
C ARG A 46 -2.88 -61.23 0.28
N PRO A 47 -3.87 -61.51 -0.61
CA PRO A 47 -4.65 -60.49 -1.32
C PRO A 47 -5.75 -59.88 -0.44
N SER A 48 -5.91 -58.57 -0.54
CA SER A 48 -7.00 -57.79 0.05
C SER A 48 -8.33 -58.01 -0.72
N PRO A 49 -9.49 -58.07 -0.04
CA PRO A 49 -10.79 -58.26 -0.69
C PRO A 49 -11.28 -56.99 -1.42
N PRO A 50 -12.17 -57.12 -2.43
CA PRO A 50 -12.56 -56.01 -3.30
C PRO A 50 -13.46 -54.97 -2.60
N ALA A 51 -13.22 -53.71 -2.96
CA ALA A 51 -13.90 -52.54 -2.43
C ALA A 51 -15.41 -52.52 -2.77
N ARG A 52 -16.26 -52.44 -1.73
CA ARG A 52 -17.68 -52.10 -1.89
C ARG A 52 -17.81 -50.58 -2.10
N ARG A 53 -18.41 -50.20 -3.23
CA ARG A 53 -18.74 -48.82 -3.59
C ARG A 53 -19.79 -48.25 -2.62
N ARG A 54 -19.50 -47.11 -1.98
CA ARG A 54 -20.49 -46.26 -1.31
C ARG A 54 -21.08 -45.25 -2.32
N PRO A 55 -22.38 -44.90 -2.24
CA PRO A 55 -23.00 -43.92 -3.12
C PRO A 55 -22.57 -42.47 -2.77
N PRO A 56 -22.65 -41.52 -3.71
CA PRO A 56 -22.06 -40.19 -3.56
C PRO A 56 -22.92 -39.26 -2.68
N VAL A 57 -22.24 -38.51 -1.79
CA VAL A 57 -22.78 -37.37 -1.06
C VAL A 57 -22.63 -36.11 -1.92
N PRO A 58 -23.66 -35.23 -2.06
CA PRO A 58 -23.54 -34.03 -2.88
C PRO A 58 -22.61 -32.97 -2.25
N GLY A 59 -21.46 -32.76 -2.91
CA GLY A 59 -21.04 -31.41 -3.34
C GLY A 59 -20.59 -30.37 -2.31
N ALA A 60 -19.67 -30.69 -1.41
CA ALA A 60 -18.79 -29.66 -0.83
C ALA A 60 -17.65 -29.35 -1.81
N ARG A 61 -17.77 -28.27 -2.59
CA ARG A 61 -16.65 -27.79 -3.41
C ARG A 61 -15.62 -27.10 -2.53
N ALA A 62 -14.58 -27.84 -2.17
CA ALA A 62 -13.26 -27.27 -1.95
C ALA A 62 -12.75 -26.72 -3.28
N GLY A 63 -12.71 -25.39 -3.40
CA GLY A 63 -12.10 -24.66 -4.50
C GLY A 63 -10.89 -23.90 -3.98
N THR A 64 -9.74 -24.54 -4.16
CA THR A 64 -8.38 -23.97 -4.18
C THR A 64 -8.28 -22.45 -4.21
N GLY A 65 -7.53 -21.91 -3.24
CA GLY A 65 -7.02 -20.55 -3.25
C GLY A 65 -6.16 -20.32 -4.49
N GLY A 66 -6.77 -19.74 -5.51
CA GLY A 66 -6.07 -19.03 -6.57
C GLY A 66 -6.24 -17.55 -6.28
N ALA A 67 -5.24 -16.92 -5.68
CA ALA A 67 -5.08 -15.47 -5.77
C ALA A 67 -5.07 -15.14 -7.27
N ARG A 68 -6.20 -14.67 -7.80
CA ARG A 68 -6.28 -14.16 -9.16
C ARG A 68 -5.25 -13.04 -9.25
N ARG A 69 -4.13 -13.32 -9.90
CA ARG A 69 -3.26 -12.29 -10.46
C ARG A 69 -4.16 -11.49 -11.38
N SER A 70 -4.60 -10.34 -10.89
CA SER A 70 -5.29 -9.34 -11.67
C SER A 70 -4.32 -8.78 -12.70
N ASP A 71 -4.64 -8.93 -13.98
CA ASP A 71 -3.89 -8.38 -15.09
C ASP A 71 -3.69 -6.86 -14.90
N PRO A 72 -2.45 -6.31 -14.98
CA PRO A 72 -2.19 -4.91 -14.66
C PRO A 72 -2.63 -3.89 -15.72
N LYS A 73 -3.43 -4.28 -16.73
CA LYS A 73 -3.44 -3.57 -18.01
C LYS A 73 -4.49 -2.47 -18.18
N GLU A 74 -5.27 -2.13 -17.16
CA GLU A 74 -6.41 -1.23 -17.32
C GLU A 74 -6.37 0.00 -16.39
N LEU A 75 -5.23 0.72 -16.37
CA LEU A 75 -5.18 2.09 -15.82
C LEU A 75 -3.87 2.82 -16.19
N GLN A 76 -3.53 2.88 -17.48
CA GLN A 76 -2.44 3.75 -17.94
C GLN A 76 -2.88 4.51 -19.19
N VAL A 77 -3.68 5.56 -19.00
CA VAL A 77 -3.63 6.65 -19.97
C VAL A 77 -2.39 7.45 -19.58
N ASP A 78 -1.24 7.09 -20.15
CA ASP A 78 0.00 7.85 -19.93
C ASP A 78 -0.08 9.17 -20.67
N THR A 79 0.27 10.28 -20.00
CA THR A 79 0.73 11.46 -20.73
C THR A 79 2.22 11.22 -20.93
N PRO A 80 2.69 10.82 -22.13
CA PRO A 80 4.08 10.42 -22.36
C PRO A 80 5.11 11.47 -21.88
N ASP A 81 4.72 12.73 -21.73
CA ASP A 81 5.60 13.82 -21.32
C ASP A 81 6.00 13.82 -19.83
N VAL A 82 5.11 13.41 -18.92
CA VAL A 82 5.36 13.59 -17.47
C VAL A 82 6.38 12.58 -16.97
N ARG A 83 6.18 11.29 -17.27
CA ARG A 83 7.10 10.24 -16.85
C ARG A 83 8.48 10.44 -17.48
N ASP A 84 8.53 10.89 -18.72
CA ASP A 84 9.77 11.20 -19.42
C ASP A 84 10.60 12.27 -18.75
N GLU A 85 9.95 13.33 -18.28
CA GLU A 85 10.57 14.39 -17.49
C GLU A 85 11.05 13.87 -16.13
N LEU A 86 10.21 13.15 -15.41
CA LEU A 86 10.53 12.61 -14.09
C LEU A 86 11.67 11.58 -14.10
N PHE A 87 11.79 10.76 -15.14
CA PHE A 87 12.91 9.81 -15.26
C PHE A 87 14.26 10.53 -15.42
N ARG A 88 14.28 11.74 -15.99
CA ARG A 88 15.48 12.58 -16.12
C ARG A 88 15.82 13.31 -14.82
N HIS A 89 14.84 13.54 -13.94
CA HIS A 89 15.06 14.24 -12.68
C HIS A 89 16.12 13.52 -11.81
N ARG A 90 17.10 14.25 -11.29
CA ARG A 90 18.10 13.73 -10.34
C ARG A 90 17.92 14.40 -8.97
N PRO A 91 17.85 13.63 -7.87
CA PRO A 91 17.72 14.22 -6.55
C PRO A 91 18.99 15.00 -6.22
N ALA A 92 18.84 16.26 -5.79
CA ALA A 92 19.97 17.14 -5.46
C ALA A 92 20.72 16.71 -4.18
N ARG A 93 20.03 15.97 -3.30
CA ARG A 93 20.55 15.49 -2.02
C ARG A 93 20.34 13.99 -1.88
N ALA A 94 21.26 13.34 -1.17
CA ALA A 94 21.23 11.89 -0.96
C ALA A 94 19.97 11.43 -0.19
N ASP A 95 19.48 12.22 0.77
CA ASP A 95 18.29 11.88 1.55
C ASP A 95 16.99 11.89 0.73
N ILE A 96 16.85 12.83 -0.22
CA ILE A 96 15.77 12.82 -1.21
C ILE A 96 15.84 11.53 -2.05
N GLY A 97 17.03 11.16 -2.52
CA GLY A 97 17.25 9.91 -3.26
C GLY A 97 16.93 8.66 -2.44
N ARG A 98 17.30 8.63 -1.15
CA ARG A 98 16.97 7.53 -0.24
C ARG A 98 15.46 7.42 -0.02
N ALA A 99 14.76 8.55 0.09
CA ALA A 99 13.31 8.59 0.22
C ALA A 99 12.59 8.09 -1.04
N GLU A 100 13.10 8.43 -2.23
CA GLU A 100 12.62 7.88 -3.49
C GLU A 100 12.75 6.36 -3.52
N VAL A 101 13.94 5.83 -3.23
CA VAL A 101 14.19 4.38 -3.23
C VAL A 101 13.28 3.65 -2.23
N ALA A 102 13.18 4.15 -1.00
CA ALA A 102 12.32 3.54 0.01
C ALA A 102 10.84 3.54 -0.41
N THR A 103 10.39 4.63 -1.04
CA THR A 103 9.02 4.73 -1.54
C THR A 103 8.78 3.78 -2.72
N THR A 104 9.67 3.75 -3.71
CA THR A 104 9.55 2.81 -4.85
C THR A 104 9.53 1.36 -4.38
N LEU A 105 10.43 0.97 -3.47
CA LEU A 105 10.44 -0.38 -2.90
C LEU A 105 9.16 -0.70 -2.14
N ARG A 106 8.58 0.26 -1.40
CA ARG A 106 7.31 0.06 -0.70
C ARG A 106 6.15 -0.24 -1.65
N PHE A 107 6.12 0.43 -2.80
CA PHE A 107 5.10 0.25 -3.84
C PHE A 107 5.31 -1.05 -4.63
N VAL A 108 6.53 -1.29 -5.10
CA VAL A 108 6.82 -2.44 -5.97
C VAL A 108 6.83 -3.76 -5.21
N CYS A 109 7.34 -3.77 -3.98
CA CYS A 109 7.44 -4.98 -3.16
C CYS A 109 6.22 -5.16 -2.23
N ALA A 110 5.12 -4.46 -2.51
CA ALA A 110 3.87 -4.64 -1.78
C ALA A 110 3.42 -6.12 -1.86
N GLY A 111 3.34 -6.78 -0.70
CA GLY A 111 2.95 -8.20 -0.61
C GLY A 111 4.13 -9.19 -0.54
N THR A 112 5.31 -8.90 -1.11
CA THR A 112 6.50 -9.75 -1.00
C THR A 112 7.34 -9.46 0.24
N LEU A 113 7.35 -8.20 0.71
CA LEU A 113 8.02 -7.82 1.95
C LEU A 113 7.37 -8.50 3.18
N GLY A 114 6.03 -8.60 3.20
CA GLY A 114 5.32 -9.28 4.30
C GLY A 114 5.58 -10.79 4.37
N GLN A 115 5.84 -11.44 3.24
CA GLN A 115 6.10 -12.89 3.16
C GLN A 115 7.56 -13.27 3.47
N THR A 116 8.46 -12.30 3.52
CA THR A 116 9.89 -12.50 3.83
C THR A 116 10.22 -12.29 5.31
N VAL A 117 9.21 -12.03 6.15
CA VAL A 117 9.36 -11.97 7.61
C VAL A 117 9.67 -13.36 8.15
N GLY A 118 10.82 -13.51 8.81
CA GLY A 118 11.25 -14.77 9.44
C GLY A 118 12.03 -15.72 8.53
N VAL A 119 12.09 -15.46 7.22
CA VAL A 119 12.94 -16.24 6.31
C VAL A 119 14.31 -15.56 6.22
N ALA A 120 15.22 -15.95 7.10
CA ALA A 120 16.55 -15.35 7.28
C ALA A 120 17.48 -15.36 6.02
N SER A 121 16.99 -15.85 4.89
CA SER A 121 17.82 -16.32 3.78
C SER A 121 17.16 -16.12 2.42
N VAL A 122 16.50 -14.99 2.16
CA VAL A 122 16.27 -14.56 0.77
C VAL A 122 17.44 -13.64 0.39
N PRO A 123 18.50 -14.17 -0.27
CA PRO A 123 19.68 -13.39 -0.65
C PRO A 123 19.39 -12.42 -1.80
N VAL A 124 18.20 -12.53 -2.40
CA VAL A 124 17.87 -11.94 -3.68
C VAL A 124 16.42 -11.45 -3.67
N LEU A 125 16.21 -10.15 -3.82
CA LEU A 125 14.87 -9.57 -3.99
C LEU A 125 14.58 -9.32 -5.46
N GLU A 126 13.54 -9.94 -5.99
CA GLU A 126 13.01 -9.62 -7.33
C GLU A 126 12.02 -8.46 -7.23
N VAL A 127 12.26 -7.43 -8.03
CA VAL A 127 11.55 -6.15 -8.00
C VAL A 127 10.98 -5.88 -9.39
N PRO A 128 9.67 -6.12 -9.61
CA PRO A 128 9.02 -5.82 -10.89
C PRO A 128 8.79 -4.31 -11.02
N THR A 129 9.58 -3.62 -11.83
CA THR A 129 9.49 -2.15 -11.95
C THR A 129 8.51 -1.66 -13.00
N GLY A 130 7.99 -2.58 -13.83
CA GLY A 130 6.99 -2.30 -14.87
C GLY A 130 7.53 -1.62 -16.13
N CYS A 131 8.73 -1.03 -16.11
CA CYS A 131 9.38 -0.51 -17.31
C CYS A 131 10.91 -0.39 -17.15
N ALA A 132 11.62 -0.38 -18.28
CA ALA A 132 13.09 -0.40 -18.27
C ALA A 132 13.75 0.83 -17.64
N ARG A 133 13.13 2.01 -17.79
CA ARG A 133 13.66 3.27 -17.24
C ARG A 133 13.51 3.32 -15.72
N SER A 134 12.44 2.74 -15.18
CA SER A 134 12.24 2.58 -13.73
C SER A 134 13.26 1.61 -13.15
N ALA A 135 13.47 0.46 -13.80
CA ALA A 135 14.53 -0.49 -13.45
C ALA A 135 15.92 0.17 -13.40
N GLU A 136 16.31 0.85 -14.48
CA GLU A 136 17.63 1.48 -14.55
C GLU A 136 17.83 2.57 -13.51
N ARG A 137 16.81 3.41 -13.29
CA ARG A 137 16.84 4.45 -12.27
C ARG A 137 17.03 3.86 -10.88
N LEU A 138 16.18 2.89 -10.52
CA LEU A 138 16.19 2.28 -9.19
C LEU A 138 17.49 1.50 -8.94
N ALA A 139 17.99 0.75 -9.92
CA ALA A 139 19.28 0.07 -9.81
C ALA A 139 20.43 1.04 -9.52
N ARG A 140 20.51 2.14 -10.28
CA ARG A 140 21.52 3.18 -10.09
C ARG A 140 21.43 3.81 -8.70
N GLN A 141 20.23 4.19 -8.26
CA GLN A 141 20.04 4.79 -6.94
C GLN A 141 20.39 3.82 -5.81
N ILE A 142 20.11 2.52 -5.96
CA ILE A 142 20.48 1.51 -4.96
C ILE A 142 22.00 1.36 -4.90
N THR A 143 22.68 1.24 -6.04
CA THR A 143 24.13 1.13 -6.09
C THR A 143 24.81 2.39 -5.53
N ASP A 144 24.38 3.58 -5.94
CA ASP A 144 25.05 4.84 -5.60
C ASP A 144 24.80 5.26 -4.13
N LEU A 145 23.58 5.08 -3.63
CA LEU A 145 23.19 5.59 -2.29
C LEU A 145 23.30 4.54 -1.20
N PHE A 146 23.20 3.26 -1.57
CA PHE A 146 23.20 2.15 -0.63
C PHE A 146 24.33 1.17 -0.91
N GLU A 147 25.19 1.36 -1.91
CA GLU A 147 26.36 0.49 -2.15
C GLU A 147 25.97 -1.01 -2.18
N ILE A 148 24.75 -1.29 -2.64
CA ILE A 148 24.19 -2.63 -2.74
C ILE A 148 24.24 -3.03 -4.21
N PRO A 149 24.85 -4.18 -4.56
CA PRO A 149 24.87 -4.63 -5.94
C PRO A 149 23.48 -5.03 -6.43
N VAL A 150 23.14 -4.60 -7.64
CA VAL A 150 21.88 -4.93 -8.32
C VAL A 150 22.18 -5.57 -9.66
N VAL A 151 21.52 -6.68 -9.93
CA VAL A 151 21.55 -7.38 -11.22
C VAL A 151 20.24 -7.11 -11.95
N ARG A 152 20.30 -6.91 -13.28
CA ARG A 152 19.12 -6.73 -14.13
C ARG A 152 18.86 -8.02 -14.91
N PRO A 153 18.02 -8.93 -14.41
CA PRO A 153 17.72 -10.18 -15.13
C PRO A 153 16.88 -9.93 -16.40
N SER A 154 16.13 -8.82 -16.45
CA SER A 154 15.41 -8.40 -17.66
C SER A 154 15.42 -6.87 -17.78
N ALA A 155 14.83 -6.36 -18.87
CA ALA A 155 14.67 -4.92 -19.04
C ALA A 155 13.82 -4.30 -17.91
N GLU A 156 12.76 -4.98 -17.46
CA GLU A 156 11.71 -4.42 -16.59
C GLU A 156 11.72 -4.94 -15.15
N SER A 157 12.61 -5.88 -14.84
CA SER A 157 12.78 -6.42 -13.49
C SER A 157 14.20 -6.20 -12.97
N LEU A 158 14.29 -5.95 -11.67
CA LEU A 158 15.55 -5.92 -10.95
C LEU A 158 15.67 -7.12 -10.03
N ARG A 159 16.91 -7.54 -9.84
CA ARG A 159 17.31 -8.54 -8.88
C ARG A 159 18.32 -7.89 -7.94
N ILE A 160 17.89 -7.51 -6.74
CA ILE A 160 18.76 -6.88 -5.76
C ILE A 160 19.54 -7.97 -5.03
N VAL A 161 20.86 -7.95 -5.14
CA VAL A 161 21.77 -8.93 -4.54
C VAL A 161 22.22 -8.41 -3.18
N ALA A 162 21.28 -8.35 -2.25
CA ALA A 162 21.54 -8.09 -0.85
C ALA A 162 20.59 -8.95 -0.02
N ARG A 163 21.01 -9.30 1.20
CA ARG A 163 20.09 -9.90 2.16
C ARG A 163 18.90 -8.94 2.32
N VAL A 164 17.69 -9.41 2.05
CA VAL A 164 16.46 -8.61 2.17
C VAL A 164 16.39 -7.82 3.48
N PRO A 165 16.75 -8.40 4.65
CA PRO A 165 16.79 -7.65 5.91
C PRO A 165 17.78 -6.47 5.94
N GLU A 166 18.91 -6.57 5.23
CA GLU A 166 19.90 -5.50 5.15
C GLU A 166 19.42 -4.34 4.29
N LEU A 167 18.88 -4.64 3.11
CA LEU A 167 18.23 -3.63 2.26
C LEU A 167 17.10 -2.94 3.02
N ALA A 168 16.26 -3.70 3.72
CA ALA A 168 15.15 -3.18 4.50
C ALA A 168 15.58 -2.24 5.62
N ARG A 169 16.65 -2.60 6.36
CA ARG A 169 17.21 -1.75 7.43
C ARG A 169 17.81 -0.47 6.86
N ARG A 170 18.62 -0.57 5.79
CA ARG A 170 19.27 0.60 5.18
C ARG A 170 18.26 1.56 4.55
N THR A 171 17.17 1.04 3.99
CA THR A 171 16.05 1.83 3.43
C THR A 171 15.02 2.25 4.48
N ARG A 172 15.19 1.85 5.75
CA ARG A 172 14.25 2.11 6.86
C ARG A 172 12.83 1.58 6.62
N LEU A 173 12.69 0.60 5.73
CA LEU A 173 11.43 -0.14 5.53
C LEU A 173 11.22 -1.23 6.57
N CYS A 174 12.20 -1.42 7.47
CA CYS A 174 12.12 -2.32 8.61
C CYS A 174 12.44 -1.54 9.89
N ASP A 175 11.70 -1.82 10.95
CA ASP A 175 11.91 -1.24 12.27
C ASP A 175 13.08 -1.92 13.00
N GLY A 176 13.43 -1.40 14.19
CA GLY A 176 14.51 -1.95 15.02
C GLY A 176 14.25 -3.39 15.50
N THR A 177 13.00 -3.88 15.40
CA THR A 177 12.59 -5.23 15.82
C THR A 177 12.54 -6.22 14.66
N GLY A 178 12.85 -5.80 13.44
CA GLY A 178 12.80 -6.66 12.26
C GLY A 178 11.44 -6.71 11.56
N ARG A 179 10.46 -5.87 11.95
CA ARG A 179 9.14 -5.82 11.32
C ARG A 179 9.10 -4.78 10.21
N TRP A 180 8.38 -5.09 9.13
CA TRP A 180 8.21 -4.15 8.02
C TRP A 180 7.30 -2.99 8.38
N VAL A 181 7.70 -1.81 7.96
CA VAL A 181 6.89 -0.60 8.02
C VAL A 181 5.72 -0.74 7.05
N ARG A 182 4.49 -0.64 7.57
CA ARG A 182 3.27 -0.71 6.76
C ARG A 182 3.10 0.53 5.87
N GLY A 183 3.41 1.72 6.37
CA GLY A 183 3.34 2.97 5.60
C GLY A 183 4.63 3.29 4.84
N LEU A 184 4.95 4.58 4.77
CA LEU A 184 6.28 5.06 4.39
C LEU A 184 7.19 5.12 5.64
N PRO A 185 8.51 5.02 5.50
CA PRO A 185 9.43 5.12 6.64
C PRO A 185 9.27 6.44 7.42
N PRO A 186 9.47 6.43 8.75
CA PRO A 186 9.43 7.65 9.55
C PRO A 186 10.39 8.75 9.05
N SER A 187 11.57 8.35 8.56
CA SER A 187 12.55 9.29 7.98
C SER A 187 12.04 10.01 6.72
N VAL A 188 11.08 9.42 6.01
CA VAL A 188 10.43 10.06 4.86
C VAL A 188 9.29 10.95 5.33
N VAL A 189 8.42 10.44 6.21
CA VAL A 189 7.25 11.19 6.70
C VAL A 189 7.64 12.43 7.50
N ALA A 190 8.72 12.35 8.28
CA ALA A 190 9.27 13.46 9.05
C ALA A 190 10.29 14.31 8.25
N GLY A 191 10.53 13.98 6.98
CA GLY A 191 11.46 14.73 6.13
C GLY A 191 10.97 16.14 5.83
N ASP A 192 11.88 16.98 5.32
CA ASP A 192 11.54 18.31 4.79
C ASP A 192 10.75 18.20 3.47
N ASP A 193 10.32 19.36 2.94
CA ASP A 193 9.47 19.42 1.75
C ASP A 193 10.16 18.80 0.52
N ALA A 194 11.49 18.91 0.40
CA ALA A 194 12.22 18.30 -0.70
C ALA A 194 12.23 16.77 -0.62
N VAL A 195 12.34 16.21 0.59
CA VAL A 195 12.22 14.78 0.85
C VAL A 195 10.80 14.28 0.56
N LEU A 196 9.77 15.03 0.98
CA LEU A 196 8.38 14.70 0.70
C LEU A 196 8.07 14.73 -0.80
N ALA A 197 8.59 15.72 -1.53
CA ALA A 197 8.46 15.81 -2.98
C ALA A 197 9.16 14.62 -3.68
N GLY A 198 10.31 14.18 -3.16
CA GLY A 198 10.97 12.95 -3.62
C GLY A 198 10.11 11.70 -3.42
N ALA A 199 9.48 11.55 -2.26
CA ALA A 199 8.56 10.45 -2.00
C ALA A 199 7.36 10.47 -2.97
N TRP A 200 6.76 11.65 -3.18
CA TRP A 200 5.66 11.82 -4.14
C TRP A 200 6.08 11.52 -5.58
N ARG A 201 7.28 11.93 -6.01
CA ARG A 201 7.85 11.58 -7.31
C ARG A 201 7.96 10.06 -7.49
N ALA A 202 8.52 9.38 -6.50
CA ALA A 202 8.65 7.92 -6.54
C ALA A 202 7.31 7.19 -6.55
N ALA A 203 6.34 7.66 -5.75
CA ALA A 203 4.98 7.12 -5.73
C ALA A 203 4.28 7.32 -7.08
N PHE A 204 4.42 8.50 -7.71
CA PHE A 204 3.86 8.78 -9.02
C PHE A 204 4.49 7.91 -10.13
N LEU A 205 5.82 7.75 -10.12
CA LEU A 205 6.50 6.87 -11.08
C LEU A 205 6.09 5.40 -10.93
N ALA A 206 5.80 4.95 -9.70
CA ALA A 206 5.44 3.56 -9.44
C ALA A 206 3.97 3.25 -9.75
N ALA A 207 3.04 4.13 -9.39
CA ALA A 207 1.60 3.85 -9.46
C ALA A 207 0.72 5.09 -9.73
N GLY A 208 1.31 6.16 -10.27
CA GLY A 208 0.60 7.38 -10.61
C GLY A 208 0.01 7.39 -12.00
N ALA A 209 -1.15 8.04 -12.11
CA ALA A 209 -1.85 8.30 -13.36
C ALA A 209 -2.40 9.74 -13.37
N LEU A 210 -2.39 10.36 -14.56
CA LEU A 210 -3.02 11.64 -14.84
C LEU A 210 -4.27 11.42 -15.69
N GLY A 211 -5.41 11.88 -15.18
CA GLY A 211 -6.72 11.56 -15.73
C GLY A 211 -7.17 10.15 -15.34
N GLY A 212 -8.37 10.06 -14.76
CA GLY A 212 -9.00 8.80 -14.40
C GLY A 212 -10.51 8.89 -14.66
N ARG A 213 -11.15 7.75 -15.01
CA ARG A 213 -12.60 7.55 -15.21
C ARG A 213 -13.43 8.86 -15.33
N GLY A 214 -13.25 9.57 -16.44
CA GLY A 214 -14.04 10.76 -16.82
C GLY A 214 -13.80 12.05 -16.03
N ARG A 215 -12.70 12.19 -15.27
CA ARG A 215 -12.35 13.43 -14.56
C ARG A 215 -10.87 13.78 -14.67
N ALA A 216 -10.60 15.07 -14.91
CA ALA A 216 -9.25 15.63 -14.80
C ALA A 216 -8.77 15.56 -13.35
N GLY A 217 -7.51 15.18 -13.14
CA GLY A 217 -6.91 15.03 -11.81
C GLY A 217 -5.70 14.09 -11.83
N LEU A 218 -5.09 13.93 -10.66
CA LEU A 218 -3.99 12.98 -10.43
C LEU A 218 -4.46 11.91 -9.45
N GLU A 219 -4.17 10.65 -9.75
CA GLU A 219 -4.47 9.51 -8.88
C GLU A 219 -3.22 8.66 -8.62
N LEU A 220 -3.04 8.22 -7.38
CA LEU A 220 -2.02 7.25 -6.96
C LEU A 220 -2.71 6.03 -6.36
N ILE A 221 -2.42 4.84 -6.88
CA ILE A 221 -2.88 3.58 -6.26
C ILE A 221 -1.89 3.18 -5.18
N CYS A 222 -2.32 3.17 -3.92
CA CYS A 222 -1.45 2.92 -2.78
C CYS A 222 -1.48 1.45 -2.34
N PRO A 223 -0.34 0.89 -1.89
CA PRO A 223 -0.24 -0.51 -1.48
C PRO A 223 -0.87 -0.80 -0.11
N SER A 224 -1.20 0.23 0.68
CA SER A 224 -1.85 0.11 1.99
C SER A 224 -2.50 1.44 2.43
N PRO A 225 -3.47 1.39 3.36
CA PRO A 225 -4.06 2.59 3.96
C PRO A 225 -3.01 3.49 4.61
N GLU A 226 -2.00 2.91 5.28
CA GLU A 226 -0.94 3.66 5.95
C GLU A 226 -0.06 4.43 4.95
N THR A 227 0.21 3.83 3.78
CA THR A 227 0.92 4.53 2.69
C THR A 227 0.07 5.67 2.12
N ALA A 228 -1.23 5.46 1.92
CA ALA A 228 -2.14 6.49 1.43
C ALA A 228 -2.25 7.67 2.41
N MET A 229 -2.33 7.37 3.71
CA MET A 229 -2.33 8.37 4.78
C MET A 229 -1.02 9.17 4.81
N ALA A 230 0.13 8.50 4.71
CA ALA A 230 1.44 9.14 4.68
C ALA A 230 1.59 10.10 3.48
N LEU A 231 1.18 9.67 2.29
CA LEU A 231 1.24 10.50 1.08
C LEU A 231 0.26 11.68 1.14
N THR A 232 -0.96 11.46 1.65
CA THR A 232 -1.94 12.54 1.83
C THR A 232 -1.44 13.60 2.81
N GLY A 233 -0.84 13.17 3.93
CA GLY A 233 -0.20 14.08 4.88
C GLY A 233 0.97 14.85 4.25
N ALA A 234 1.80 14.16 3.45
CA ALA A 234 2.88 14.80 2.70
C ALA A 234 2.37 15.84 1.70
N ALA A 235 1.32 15.56 0.93
CA ALA A 235 0.71 16.54 0.03
C ALA A 235 0.20 17.77 0.77
N ARG A 236 -0.47 17.58 1.91
CA ARG A 236 -0.96 18.70 2.71
C ARG A 236 0.18 19.60 3.19
N ARG A 237 1.31 19.02 3.61
CA ARG A 237 2.51 19.78 3.99
C ARG A 237 3.12 20.55 2.81
N LEU A 238 3.04 19.96 1.62
CA LEU A 238 3.43 20.59 0.35
C LEU A 238 2.42 21.62 -0.18
N GLY A 239 1.35 21.91 0.56
CA GLY A 239 0.32 22.86 0.15
C GLY A 239 -0.67 22.35 -0.91
N VAL A 240 -0.77 21.02 -1.08
CA VAL A 240 -1.62 20.36 -2.09
C VAL A 240 -2.82 19.70 -1.41
N ALA A 241 -4.04 19.97 -1.87
CA ALA A 241 -5.24 19.31 -1.34
C ALA A 241 -5.41 17.89 -1.94
N ALA A 242 -4.91 16.88 -1.23
CA ALA A 242 -5.09 15.48 -1.57
C ALA A 242 -6.17 14.81 -0.69
N LEU A 243 -6.88 13.84 -1.26
CA LEU A 243 -7.91 13.04 -0.58
C LEU A 243 -7.58 11.55 -0.67
N THR A 244 -7.68 10.85 0.46
CA THR A 244 -7.68 9.38 0.46
C THR A 244 -9.08 8.85 0.12
N ARG A 245 -9.15 7.89 -0.79
CA ARG A 245 -10.38 7.20 -1.17
C ARG A 245 -10.15 5.68 -1.13
N PRO A 246 -10.97 4.91 -0.40
CA PRO A 246 -10.93 3.47 -0.51
C PRO A 246 -11.39 3.06 -1.92
N SER A 247 -10.73 2.08 -2.52
CA SER A 247 -11.14 1.51 -3.80
C SER A 247 -11.06 -0.01 -3.76
N THR A 248 -11.78 -0.67 -4.67
CA THR A 248 -11.75 -2.14 -4.84
C THR A 248 -10.34 -2.68 -5.08
N HIS A 249 -9.41 -1.83 -5.55
CA HIS A 249 -8.04 -2.20 -5.93
C HIS A 249 -6.98 -1.65 -4.95
N GLY A 250 -7.39 -1.29 -3.73
CA GLY A 250 -6.54 -0.65 -2.71
C GLY A 250 -6.89 0.81 -2.46
N ASP A 251 -6.37 1.39 -1.39
CA ASP A 251 -6.56 2.82 -1.11
C ASP A 251 -5.91 3.69 -2.17
N ARG A 252 -6.56 4.80 -2.50
CA ARG A 252 -6.08 5.76 -3.50
C ARG A 252 -5.86 7.11 -2.86
N VAL A 253 -4.82 7.80 -3.32
CA VAL A 253 -4.64 9.22 -3.07
C VAL A 253 -4.99 9.97 -4.34
N VAL A 254 -5.84 10.98 -4.20
CA VAL A 254 -6.43 11.69 -5.33
C VAL A 254 -6.28 13.18 -5.14
N VAL A 255 -5.76 13.86 -6.16
CA VAL A 255 -5.74 15.33 -6.27
C VAL A 255 -6.70 15.71 -7.39
N ARG A 256 -7.72 16.50 -7.05
CA ARG A 256 -8.80 16.88 -7.99
C ARG A 256 -8.67 18.30 -8.50
N ASP A 257 -8.20 19.22 -7.67
CA ASP A 257 -8.07 20.59 -8.12
C ASP A 257 -6.94 20.72 -9.15
N HIS A 258 -7.23 21.45 -10.21
CA HIS A 258 -6.33 21.63 -11.33
C HIS A 258 -5.06 22.41 -10.94
N ALA A 259 -5.16 23.40 -10.05
CA ALA A 259 -4.02 24.18 -9.60
C ALA A 259 -3.15 23.32 -8.68
N ASP A 260 -3.77 22.54 -7.79
CA ASP A 260 -3.07 21.56 -6.96
C ASP A 260 -2.31 20.50 -7.77
N VAL A 261 -2.88 20.02 -8.89
CA VAL A 261 -2.17 19.10 -9.79
C VAL A 261 -0.94 19.78 -10.41
N ARG A 262 -1.03 21.05 -10.82
CA ARG A 262 0.13 21.78 -11.34
C ARG A 262 1.21 21.99 -10.28
N VAL A 263 0.79 22.33 -9.07
CA VAL A 263 1.69 22.50 -7.92
C VAL A 263 2.42 21.19 -7.65
N VAL A 264 1.70 20.07 -7.50
CA VAL A 264 2.35 18.78 -7.21
C VAL A 264 3.29 18.35 -8.34
N LEU A 265 2.89 18.48 -9.62
CA LEU A 265 3.74 18.16 -10.77
C LEU A 265 5.03 18.98 -10.77
N SER A 266 4.94 20.28 -10.45
CA SER A 266 6.11 21.15 -10.33
C SER A 266 7.05 20.70 -9.21
N LEU A 267 6.48 20.44 -8.02
CA LEU A 267 7.24 20.02 -6.84
C LEU A 267 7.93 18.67 -7.03
N ILE A 268 7.27 17.70 -7.67
CA ILE A 268 7.89 16.40 -7.97
C ILE A 268 8.91 16.46 -9.11
N GLY A 269 9.20 17.64 -9.67
CA GLY A 269 10.25 17.83 -10.66
C GLY A 269 9.80 17.61 -12.11
N ALA A 270 8.52 17.85 -12.40
CA ALA A 270 7.96 17.88 -13.75
C ALA A 270 7.38 19.28 -14.09
N PRO A 271 8.21 20.34 -14.11
CA PRO A 271 7.73 21.70 -14.34
C PRO A 271 7.17 21.91 -15.76
N ARG A 272 7.73 21.25 -16.80
CA ARG A 272 7.19 21.38 -18.15
C ARG A 272 5.84 20.69 -18.26
N ALA A 273 5.69 19.51 -17.66
CA ALA A 273 4.39 18.86 -17.54
C ALA A 273 3.37 19.71 -16.76
N ALA A 274 3.80 20.39 -15.69
CA ALA A 274 2.93 21.27 -14.90
C ALA A 274 2.48 22.53 -15.67
N GLN A 275 3.33 23.06 -16.55
CA GLN A 275 2.99 24.17 -17.44
C GLN A 275 2.05 23.72 -18.56
N ALA A 276 2.32 22.54 -19.13
CA ALA A 276 1.48 21.94 -20.15
C ALA A 276 0.14 21.42 -19.58
N TRP A 277 0.01 21.23 -18.27
CA TRP A 277 -1.21 20.71 -17.67
C TRP A 277 -2.37 21.71 -17.78
N THR A 278 -3.38 21.28 -18.54
CA THR A 278 -4.65 21.97 -18.71
C THR A 278 -5.76 20.96 -18.37
N PRO A 279 -6.80 21.36 -17.61
CA PRO A 279 -7.92 20.45 -17.26
C PRO A 279 -8.60 19.82 -18.48
N ASP A 280 -8.46 20.44 -19.66
CA ASP A 280 -9.10 20.02 -20.91
C ASP A 280 -8.31 18.98 -21.68
N LEU A 281 -6.99 18.83 -21.44
CA LEU A 281 -6.13 17.88 -22.15
C LEU A 281 -6.47 16.40 -21.91
N ARG A 282 -7.38 16.12 -20.98
CA ARG A 282 -7.84 14.77 -20.60
C ARG A 282 -9.36 14.62 -20.55
N ARG A 283 -10.12 15.63 -20.99
CA ARG A 283 -11.50 15.39 -21.48
C ARG A 283 -11.32 14.66 -22.80
N GLY A 284 -11.20 13.33 -22.74
CA GLY A 284 -11.02 12.52 -23.95
C GLY A 284 -12.09 12.88 -24.98
N THR A 285 -11.69 12.99 -26.24
CA THR A 285 -12.50 13.26 -27.45
C THR A 285 -13.61 12.22 -27.71
N GLY A 286 -14.02 11.46 -26.70
CA GLY A 286 -15.06 10.42 -26.75
C GLY A 286 -16.03 10.41 -25.56
N GLU A 287 -15.96 11.36 -24.62
CA GLU A 287 -17.03 11.54 -23.63
C GLU A 287 -17.84 12.78 -23.97
N ALA A 288 -19.09 12.56 -24.40
CA ALA A 288 -20.13 13.56 -24.38
C ALA A 288 -20.13 14.27 -23.01
N PRO A 289 -20.40 15.59 -22.94
CA PRO A 289 -20.47 16.34 -21.69
C PRO A 289 -21.30 15.52 -20.71
N VAL A 290 -20.81 15.29 -19.48
CA VAL A 290 -21.48 14.49 -18.42
C VAL A 290 -22.98 14.72 -18.53
N SER A 291 -23.67 13.78 -19.16
CA SER A 291 -24.93 14.09 -19.80
C SER A 291 -25.94 14.50 -18.73
N GLY A 292 -26.88 15.37 -19.10
CA GLY A 292 -28.08 15.60 -18.30
C GLY A 292 -28.62 14.27 -17.77
N ALA A 293 -28.59 13.22 -18.58
CA ALA A 293 -29.01 11.87 -18.23
C ALA A 293 -28.32 11.24 -17.00
N LEU A 294 -27.05 11.54 -16.69
CA LEU A 294 -26.42 11.01 -15.45
C LEU A 294 -26.86 11.82 -14.22
N HIS A 295 -27.01 13.14 -14.37
CA HIS A 295 -27.60 13.98 -13.33
C HIS A 295 -29.05 13.61 -13.10
N ASP A 296 -29.80 13.33 -14.17
CA ASP A 296 -31.16 12.82 -14.15
C ASP A 296 -31.21 11.46 -13.46
N ALA A 297 -30.33 10.52 -13.81
CA ALA A 297 -30.27 9.22 -13.16
C ALA A 297 -29.89 9.31 -11.68
N ASN A 298 -29.05 10.27 -11.28
CA ASN A 298 -28.73 10.51 -9.88
C ASN A 298 -29.88 11.19 -9.13
N ARG A 299 -30.57 12.16 -9.75
CA ARG A 299 -31.78 12.78 -9.21
C ARG A 299 -32.88 11.74 -9.05
N GLU A 300 -33.04 10.86 -10.02
CA GLU A 300 -34.01 9.77 -10.02
C GLU A 300 -33.69 8.71 -8.97
N ARG A 301 -32.42 8.27 -8.85
CA ARG A 301 -32.03 7.36 -7.76
C ARG A 301 -32.22 8.00 -6.38
N ALA A 302 -31.94 9.29 -6.24
CA ALA A 302 -32.15 10.02 -4.99
C ALA A 302 -33.64 10.21 -4.67
N SER A 303 -34.47 10.53 -5.67
CA SER A 303 -35.93 10.68 -5.52
C SER A 303 -36.57 9.34 -5.14
N GLN A 304 -36.19 8.25 -5.79
CA GLN A 304 -36.68 6.89 -5.49
C GLN A 304 -36.30 6.45 -4.07
N ALA A 305 -35.05 6.70 -3.65
CA ALA A 305 -34.59 6.40 -2.30
C ALA A 305 -35.36 7.24 -1.25
N ALA A 306 -35.59 8.52 -1.55
CA ALA A 306 -36.34 9.44 -0.70
C ALA A 306 -37.81 9.03 -0.57
N ALA A 307 -38.46 8.64 -1.67
CA ALA A 307 -39.83 8.13 -1.70
C ALA A 307 -39.98 6.81 -0.92
N THR A 308 -39.03 5.88 -1.13
CA THR A 308 -39.02 4.60 -0.40
C THR A 308 -38.86 4.82 1.10
N THR A 309 -37.95 5.70 1.51
CA THR A 309 -37.74 6.06 2.92
C THR A 309 -38.99 6.70 3.51
N THR A 310 -39.61 7.66 2.81
CA THR A 310 -40.86 8.29 3.25
C THR A 310 -41.96 7.25 3.47
N ARG A 311 -42.19 6.37 2.48
CA ARG A 311 -43.24 5.34 2.57
C ARG A 311 -43.03 4.42 3.76
N ARG A 312 -41.80 3.95 3.98
CA ARG A 312 -41.46 3.09 5.12
C ARG A 312 -41.63 3.81 6.45
N VAL A 313 -41.26 5.09 6.53
CA VAL A 313 -41.44 5.91 7.74
C VAL A 313 -42.93 6.15 8.02
N GLN A 314 -43.74 6.44 7.01
CA GLN A 314 -45.19 6.61 7.17
C GLN A 314 -45.87 5.32 7.66
N ALA A 315 -45.51 4.16 7.10
CA ALA A 315 -46.01 2.87 7.55
C ALA A 315 -45.62 2.59 9.01
N LEU A 316 -44.36 2.86 9.38
CA LEU A 316 -43.89 2.74 10.76
C LEU A 316 -44.66 3.66 11.70
N LEU A 317 -44.95 4.90 11.32
CA LEU A 317 -45.69 5.84 12.18
C LEU A 317 -47.17 5.49 12.34
N ALA A 318 -47.75 4.71 11.41
CA ALA A 318 -49.12 4.23 11.51
C ALA A 318 -49.27 3.13 12.58
N ASP A 319 -48.23 2.30 12.75
CA ASP A 319 -48.13 1.30 13.82
C ASP A 319 -46.72 1.30 14.44
N PRO A 320 -46.42 2.27 15.34
CA PRO A 320 -45.08 2.45 15.87
C PRO A 320 -44.69 1.30 16.80
N PRO A 321 -43.55 0.62 16.55
CA PRO A 321 -43.07 -0.44 17.42
C PRO A 321 -42.84 0.05 18.86
N ALA A 322 -43.08 -0.83 19.84
CA ALA A 322 -42.80 -0.50 21.24
C ALA A 322 -41.30 -0.22 21.47
N GLY A 323 -41.00 0.81 22.26
CA GLY A 323 -39.62 1.15 22.66
C GLY A 323 -38.81 1.96 21.64
N VAL A 324 -39.44 2.55 20.61
CA VAL A 324 -38.78 3.52 19.72
C VAL A 324 -38.58 4.85 20.48
N PRO A 325 -37.35 5.39 20.57
CA PRO A 325 -37.12 6.68 21.22
C PRO A 325 -37.85 7.86 20.55
N ASP A 326 -38.41 8.77 21.34
CA ASP A 326 -39.15 9.95 20.87
C ASP A 326 -38.37 10.81 19.87
N ARG A 327 -37.05 10.94 20.06
CA ARG A 327 -36.19 11.71 19.14
C ARG A 327 -36.14 11.11 17.73
N LEU A 328 -36.28 9.79 17.62
CA LEU A 328 -36.35 9.09 16.33
C LEU A 328 -37.74 9.26 15.72
N LEU A 329 -38.80 9.11 16.53
CA LEU A 329 -40.18 9.37 16.09
C LEU A 329 -40.37 10.80 15.60
N ALA A 330 -39.83 11.80 16.31
CA ALA A 330 -39.84 13.20 15.89
C ALA A 330 -39.15 13.42 14.53
N THR A 331 -38.03 12.71 14.27
CA THR A 331 -37.35 12.76 12.97
C THR A 331 -38.17 12.07 11.87
N GLY A 332 -38.84 10.96 12.21
CA GLY A 332 -39.76 10.27 11.32
C GLY A 332 -40.96 11.15 10.94
N LEU A 333 -41.58 11.79 11.92
CA LEU A 333 -42.67 12.75 11.73
C LEU A 333 -42.23 13.92 10.85
N LEU A 334 -41.02 14.45 11.05
CA LEU A 334 -40.48 15.52 10.21
C LEU A 334 -40.32 15.09 8.75
N ARG A 335 -39.85 13.87 8.49
CA ARG A 335 -39.77 13.31 7.12
C ARG A 335 -41.15 13.01 6.53
N ALA A 336 -42.09 12.53 7.32
CA ALA A 336 -43.45 12.22 6.88
C ALA A 336 -44.26 13.47 6.53
N ARG A 337 -44.04 14.57 7.26
CA ARG A 337 -44.66 15.89 7.02
C ARG A 337 -44.08 16.64 5.83
N ASN A 338 -42.82 16.37 5.47
CA ASN A 338 -42.11 17.05 4.38
C ASN A 338 -41.44 16.03 3.44
N PRO A 339 -42.21 15.23 2.71
CA PRO A 339 -41.69 14.14 1.88
C PRO A 339 -40.86 14.62 0.68
N GLU A 340 -41.13 15.81 0.19
CA GLU A 340 -40.45 16.47 -0.94
C GLU A 340 -39.09 17.08 -0.59
N LEU A 341 -38.84 17.38 0.70
CA LEU A 341 -37.61 18.05 1.11
C LEU A 341 -36.39 17.14 1.09
N SER A 342 -35.24 17.72 0.77
CA SER A 342 -33.96 17.05 0.89
C SER A 342 -33.58 16.84 2.37
N LEU A 343 -32.70 15.87 2.63
CA LEU A 343 -32.16 15.62 3.98
C LEU A 343 -31.47 16.85 4.59
N GLN A 344 -30.92 17.74 3.76
CA GLN A 344 -30.30 18.97 4.22
C GLN A 344 -31.35 20.00 4.67
N GLU A 345 -32.46 20.12 3.94
CA GLU A 345 -33.58 21.00 4.30
C GLU A 345 -34.31 20.49 5.54
N LEU A 346 -34.54 19.17 5.65
CA LEU A 346 -35.05 18.55 6.87
C LEU A 346 -34.15 18.84 8.08
N GLY A 347 -32.83 18.84 7.88
CA GLY A 347 -31.88 19.17 8.94
C GLY A 347 -32.01 20.61 9.45
N ARG A 348 -32.35 21.55 8.56
CA ARG A 348 -32.59 22.97 8.92
C ARG A 348 -33.93 23.17 9.64
N LEU A 349 -34.95 22.39 9.29
CA LEU A 349 -36.28 22.45 9.91
C LEU A 349 -36.37 21.72 11.25
N ALA A 350 -35.41 20.86 11.56
CA ALA A 350 -35.38 20.15 12.82
C ALA A 350 -35.08 21.10 13.98
N ASP A 351 -35.65 20.82 15.14
CA ASP A 351 -35.38 21.54 16.39
C ASP A 351 -34.85 20.56 17.46
N PRO A 352 -33.56 20.67 17.88
CA PRO A 352 -32.56 21.61 17.38
C PRO A 352 -32.11 21.31 15.93
N PRO A 353 -31.63 22.32 15.18
CA PRO A 353 -31.11 22.13 13.83
C PRO A 353 -29.99 21.11 13.81
N MET A 354 -29.95 20.29 12.76
CA MET A 354 -28.96 19.22 12.64
C MET A 354 -28.46 19.03 11.21
N THR A 355 -27.31 18.37 11.08
CA THR A 355 -26.71 18.12 9.77
C THR A 355 -27.49 17.06 8.99
N LYS A 356 -27.33 17.09 7.66
CA LYS A 356 -27.88 16.08 6.74
C LYS A 356 -27.61 14.65 7.22
N ASP A 357 -26.37 14.37 7.65
CA ASP A 357 -25.96 13.03 8.08
C ASP A 357 -26.59 12.63 9.42
N ALA A 358 -26.85 13.60 10.30
CA ALA A 358 -27.57 13.34 11.55
C ALA A 358 -29.04 12.95 11.29
N ILE A 359 -29.74 13.64 10.38
CA ILE A 359 -31.10 13.24 9.95
C ILE A 359 -31.06 11.86 9.31
N ALA A 360 -30.15 11.63 8.36
CA ALA A 360 -30.04 10.35 7.65
C ALA A 360 -29.77 9.19 8.62
N GLY A 361 -28.89 9.39 9.60
CA GLY A 361 -28.59 8.41 10.64
C GLY A 361 -29.77 8.13 11.57
N ARG A 362 -30.55 9.16 11.93
CA ARG A 362 -31.77 8.99 12.75
C ARG A 362 -32.88 8.26 12.00
N LEU A 363 -33.13 8.60 10.73
CA LEU A 363 -34.11 7.90 9.89
C LEU A 363 -33.74 6.43 9.67
N ARG A 364 -32.45 6.13 9.46
CA ARG A 364 -31.98 4.75 9.33
C ARG A 364 -32.23 3.95 10.62
N ARG A 365 -31.81 4.49 11.77
CA ARG A 365 -32.05 3.84 13.07
C ARG A 365 -33.53 3.66 13.37
N LEU A 366 -34.36 4.63 13.02
CA LEU A 366 -35.82 4.53 13.13
C LEU A 366 -36.34 3.31 12.34
N LEU A 367 -35.93 3.16 11.08
CA LEU A 367 -36.32 2.02 10.24
C LEU A 367 -35.75 0.68 10.73
N GLU A 368 -34.55 0.67 11.32
CA GLU A 368 -33.98 -0.52 11.98
C GLU A 368 -34.82 -0.99 13.18
N HIS A 369 -35.57 -0.09 13.86
CA HIS A 369 -36.54 -0.50 14.87
C HIS A 369 -37.76 -1.21 14.27
N ALA A 370 -38.24 -0.77 13.10
CA ALA A 370 -39.32 -1.44 12.39
C ALA A 370 -38.89 -2.81 11.84
N ASP A 371 -37.71 -2.90 11.25
CA ASP A 371 -37.21 -4.15 10.65
C ASP A 371 -36.97 -5.24 11.71
N ARG A 372 -36.62 -4.84 12.95
CA ARG A 372 -36.52 -5.79 14.08
C ARG A 372 -37.87 -6.25 14.61
N ALA A 373 -38.90 -5.41 14.53
CA ALA A 373 -40.25 -5.75 14.97
C ALA A 373 -40.99 -6.61 13.93
N HIS A 374 -40.64 -6.47 12.64
CA HIS A 374 -41.23 -7.22 11.52
C HIS A 374 -40.14 -7.76 10.58
N PRO A 375 -39.52 -8.91 10.90
CA PRO A 375 -38.46 -9.50 10.07
C PRO A 375 -39.06 -10.12 8.80
N GLY A 376 -39.31 -9.29 7.78
CA GLY A 376 -39.73 -9.75 6.45
C GLY A 376 -40.75 -8.86 5.76
N GLY A 377 -40.28 -7.79 5.10
CA GLY A 377 -41.06 -6.95 4.20
C GLY A 377 -40.24 -6.52 3.00
#